data_AF-A0A7G8G147-F1
#
_entry.id   AF-A0A7G8G147-F1
#
_cell.length_a   1.000
_cell.length_b   1.000
_cell.length_c   1.000
_cell.angle_alpha   90.00
_cell.angle_beta   90.00
_cell.angle_gamma   90.00
#
_symmetry.space_group_name_H-M   'P 1'
#
loop_
_entity.id
_entity.type
_entity.pdbx_description
1 polymer ?
#
loop_
_entity_poly.entity_id
_entity_poly.type
_entity_poly.pdbx_seq_one_letter_code
_entity_poly.pdbx_strand_id
1 'polypeptide(L)'
;MQRTHQRETVTTVTQAMDLVITTYDEEDNILPNGWNDFRRDFMTDTGVASGATFSEITLPGANYTLTATGGGLEPRYVFTATPTESKASGFNVLGCINVRTGASNIQTGDGTTAAATTDLTCP
;
A
#
# COMPACT_ATOMS: atom_id res chain seq x y z
N MET A 1 -3.10 12.35 17.77
CA MET A 1 -2.05 11.34 17.49
C MET A 1 -2.47 10.43 16.34
N GLN A 2 -3.62 9.74 16.39
CA GLN A 2 -4.03 8.84 15.28
C GLN A 2 -4.14 9.50 13.90
N ARG A 3 -4.68 10.74 13.79
CA ARG A 3 -4.66 11.52 12.54
C ARG A 3 -3.25 11.84 12.03
N THR A 4 -2.28 11.97 12.92
CA THR A 4 -0.87 12.20 12.53
C THR A 4 -0.30 10.92 11.93
N HIS A 5 -0.45 9.79 12.64
CA HIS A 5 0.00 8.49 12.12
C HIS A 5 -0.67 8.15 10.79
N GLN A 6 -1.97 8.44 10.63
CA GLN A 6 -2.68 8.23 9.36
C GLN A 6 -2.05 9.02 8.20
N ARG A 7 -1.64 10.28 8.42
CA ARG A 7 -0.98 11.10 7.39
C ARG A 7 0.42 10.59 7.05
N GLU A 8 1.15 10.11 8.04
CA GLU A 8 2.44 9.44 7.82
C GLU A 8 2.22 8.18 6.99
N THR A 9 1.22 7.37 7.33
CA THR A 9 0.84 6.17 6.59
C THR A 9 0.40 6.47 5.16
N VAL A 10 -0.32 7.57 4.90
CA VAL A 10 -0.64 8.02 3.52
C VAL A 10 0.65 8.23 2.71
N THR A 11 1.67 8.84 3.31
CA THR A 11 2.97 9.04 2.65
C THR A 11 3.63 7.70 2.35
N THR A 12 3.63 6.77 3.29
CA THR A 12 4.18 5.42 3.11
C THR A 12 3.43 4.61 2.04
N VAL A 13 2.10 4.69 2.00
CA VAL A 13 1.29 4.04 0.95
C VAL A 13 1.56 4.65 -0.42
N THR A 14 1.72 5.98 -0.50
CA THR A 14 2.09 6.66 -1.75
C THR A 14 3.46 6.17 -2.24
N GLN A 15 4.44 6.08 -1.34
CA GLN A 15 5.76 5.53 -1.68
C GLN A 15 5.67 4.09 -2.20
N ALA A 16 4.83 3.25 -1.59
CA ALA A 16 4.62 1.88 -2.07
C ALA A 16 4.02 1.86 -3.49
N MET A 17 3.07 2.75 -3.78
CA MET A 17 2.49 2.91 -5.11
C MET A 17 3.53 3.37 -6.13
N ASP A 18 4.35 4.35 -5.80
CA ASP A 18 5.44 4.82 -6.67
C ASP A 18 6.46 3.71 -6.96
N LEU A 19 6.81 2.91 -5.95
CA LEU A 19 7.70 1.77 -6.11
C LEU A 19 7.16 0.75 -7.11
N VAL A 20 5.86 0.42 -7.06
CA VAL A 20 5.23 -0.46 -8.07
C VAL A 20 5.45 0.08 -9.48
N ILE A 21 5.25 1.39 -9.71
CA ILE A 21 5.46 2.00 -11.03
C ILE A 21 6.93 1.84 -11.46
N THR A 22 7.86 2.16 -10.57
CA THR A 22 9.30 2.13 -10.90
C THR A 22 9.86 0.71 -11.06
N THR A 23 9.22 -0.28 -10.44
CA THR A 23 9.59 -1.69 -10.55
C THR A 23 8.92 -2.36 -11.75
N TYR A 24 7.81 -1.81 -12.26
CA TYR A 24 7.15 -2.31 -13.46
C TYR A 24 8.08 -2.17 -14.67
N ASP A 25 8.35 -3.29 -15.33
CA ASP A 25 9.06 -3.31 -16.61
C ASP A 25 8.03 -3.19 -17.74
N GLU A 26 7.97 -2.03 -18.37
CA GLU A 26 7.02 -1.76 -19.45
C GLU A 26 7.36 -2.48 -20.76
N GLU A 27 8.65 -2.78 -21.01
CA GLU A 27 9.12 -3.41 -22.25
C GLU A 27 8.71 -4.89 -22.27
N ASP A 28 8.97 -5.59 -21.17
CA ASP A 28 8.66 -7.03 -21.02
C ASP A 28 7.30 -7.27 -20.34
N ASN A 29 6.61 -6.20 -19.96
CA ASN A 29 5.34 -6.24 -19.22
C ASN A 29 5.42 -7.08 -17.93
N ILE A 30 6.53 -6.97 -17.20
CA ILE A 30 6.78 -7.68 -15.95
C ILE A 30 6.29 -6.83 -14.78
N LEU A 31 5.27 -7.35 -14.09
CA LEU A 31 4.67 -6.74 -12.91
C LEU A 31 5.37 -7.22 -11.61
N PRO A 32 5.60 -6.34 -10.62
CA PRO A 32 6.07 -6.77 -9.31
C PRO A 32 5.05 -7.67 -8.62
N ASN A 33 5.53 -8.73 -7.99
CA ASN A 33 4.72 -9.79 -7.38
C ASN A 33 4.78 -9.78 -5.85
N GLY A 34 5.82 -9.19 -5.26
CA GLY A 34 5.92 -9.08 -3.81
C GLY A 34 6.94 -8.07 -3.32
N TRP A 35 7.08 -8.00 -2.00
CA TRP A 35 7.96 -7.04 -1.32
C TRP A 35 9.42 -7.16 -1.73
N ASN A 36 9.88 -8.34 -2.12
CA ASN A 36 11.25 -8.56 -2.59
C ASN A 36 11.59 -7.76 -3.87
N ASP A 37 10.59 -7.37 -4.66
CA ASP A 37 10.79 -6.65 -5.92
C ASP A 37 11.06 -5.15 -5.69
N PHE A 38 10.69 -4.61 -4.52
CA PHE A 38 10.89 -3.20 -4.14
C PHE A 38 12.31 -2.90 -3.62
N ARG A 39 13.24 -3.87 -3.74
CA ARG A 39 14.63 -3.77 -3.28
C ARG A 39 14.70 -3.26 -1.82
N ARG A 40 15.76 -2.53 -1.46
CA ARG A 40 15.97 -2.02 -0.09
C ARG A 40 15.22 -0.72 0.20
N ASP A 41 14.31 -0.34 -0.69
CA ASP A 41 13.72 1.01 -0.73
C ASP A 41 12.40 1.10 0.06
N PHE A 42 11.93 -0.02 0.61
CA PHE A 42 10.74 -0.09 1.46
C PHE A 42 11.05 -0.69 2.84
N MET A 43 10.80 0.08 3.90
CA MET A 43 11.13 -0.27 5.28
C MET A 43 9.90 -0.69 6.08
N THR A 44 10.08 -1.68 6.97
CA THR A 44 9.13 -2.19 7.97
C THR A 44 9.58 -1.79 9.38
N ASP A 45 8.83 -2.22 10.40
CA ASP A 45 9.21 -2.11 11.81
C ASP A 45 10.50 -2.84 12.19
N THR A 46 10.84 -3.89 11.44
CA THR A 46 11.90 -4.86 11.75
C THR A 46 13.05 -4.86 10.74
N GLY A 47 12.95 -4.07 9.66
CA GLY A 47 14.01 -3.94 8.68
C GLY A 47 13.49 -3.58 7.30
N VAL A 48 14.07 -4.18 6.27
CA VAL A 48 13.59 -4.02 4.88
C VAL A 48 12.42 -4.97 4.66
N ALA A 49 11.39 -4.53 3.94
CA ALA A 49 10.27 -5.38 3.58
C ALA A 49 10.76 -6.57 2.73
N SER A 50 10.22 -7.75 3.03
CA SER A 50 10.60 -8.98 2.35
C SER A 50 9.42 -9.93 2.25
N GLY A 51 9.41 -10.72 1.20
CA GLY A 51 8.31 -11.62 0.86
C GLY A 51 8.18 -11.78 -0.66
N ALA A 52 7.95 -13.01 -1.09
CA ALA A 52 7.68 -13.31 -2.50
C ALA A 52 6.29 -12.82 -2.96
N THR A 53 5.44 -12.44 -2.01
CA THR A 53 4.10 -11.88 -2.24
C THR A 53 3.91 -10.61 -1.41
N PHE A 54 2.85 -9.84 -1.70
CA PHE A 54 2.43 -8.69 -0.90
C PHE A 54 1.66 -9.07 0.37
N SER A 55 2.20 -10.02 1.14
CA SER A 55 1.65 -10.43 2.44
C SER A 55 1.68 -9.29 3.45
N GLU A 56 0.96 -9.43 4.56
CA GLU A 56 0.97 -8.41 5.61
C GLU A 56 2.38 -8.14 6.15
N ILE A 57 2.73 -6.85 6.27
CA ILE A 57 3.95 -6.35 6.90
C ILE A 57 3.58 -5.24 7.89
N THR A 58 4.37 -5.09 8.95
CA THR A 58 4.19 -4.00 9.92
C THR A 58 5.00 -2.78 9.48
N LEU A 59 4.35 -1.61 9.40
CA LEU A 59 5.01 -0.36 9.02
C LEU A 59 5.88 0.19 10.17
N PRO A 60 6.87 1.05 9.86
CA PRO A 60 7.70 1.68 10.87
C PRO A 60 6.88 2.34 11.99
N GLY A 61 7.30 2.13 13.24
CA GLY A 61 6.56 2.60 14.42
C GLY A 61 5.43 1.68 14.88
N ALA A 62 5.16 0.57 14.18
CA ALA A 62 4.21 -0.49 14.58
C ALA A 62 2.76 -0.04 14.82
N ASN A 63 2.38 1.11 14.27
CA ASN A 63 1.03 1.66 14.38
C ASN A 63 0.06 1.11 13.32
N TYR A 64 0.60 0.60 12.20
CA TYR A 64 -0.16 0.11 11.06
C TYR A 64 0.47 -1.16 10.50
N THR A 65 -0.37 -2.07 10.01
CA THR A 65 0.03 -3.11 9.07
C THR A 65 -0.32 -2.68 7.65
N LEU A 66 0.41 -3.18 6.66
CA LEU A 66 0.19 -2.94 5.24
C LEU A 66 0.11 -4.28 4.51
N THR A 67 -0.90 -4.40 3.65
CA THR A 67 -1.06 -5.49 2.68
C THR A 67 -1.22 -4.89 1.30
N ALA A 68 -0.95 -5.66 0.24
CA ALA A 68 -1.36 -5.28 -1.09
C ALA A 68 -1.94 -6.46 -1.86
N THR A 69 -2.82 -6.15 -2.81
CA THR A 69 -3.30 -7.10 -3.83
C THR A 69 -2.93 -6.57 -5.21
N GLY A 70 -2.64 -7.45 -6.16
CA GLY A 70 -2.16 -7.13 -7.50
C GLY A 70 -1.00 -8.04 -7.92
N GLY A 71 -0.39 -7.75 -9.07
CA GLY A 71 0.76 -8.50 -9.60
C GLY A 71 0.39 -9.62 -10.56
N GLY A 72 1.41 -10.26 -11.12
CA GLY A 72 1.29 -11.33 -12.10
C GLY A 72 0.67 -10.84 -13.42
N LEU A 73 -0.64 -10.99 -13.55
CA LEU A 73 -1.42 -10.55 -14.71
C LEU A 73 -2.30 -9.32 -14.42
N GLU A 74 -2.41 -8.92 -13.15
CA GLU A 74 -3.26 -7.81 -12.71
C GLU A 74 -2.43 -6.52 -12.57
N PRO A 75 -2.58 -5.53 -13.48
CA PRO A 75 -1.82 -4.28 -13.43
C PRO A 75 -2.32 -3.31 -12.36
N ARG A 76 -3.48 -3.59 -11.74
CA ARG A 76 -4.05 -2.80 -10.66
C ARG A 76 -3.62 -3.31 -9.30
N TYR A 77 -2.95 -2.44 -8.55
CA TYR A 77 -2.54 -2.68 -7.18
C TYR A 77 -3.46 -1.96 -6.21
N VAL A 78 -3.83 -2.63 -5.12
CA VAL A 78 -4.57 -2.04 -4.01
C VAL A 78 -3.79 -2.28 -2.73
N PHE A 79 -3.31 -1.20 -2.13
CA PHE A 79 -2.63 -1.16 -0.85
C PHE A 79 -3.64 -0.89 0.26
N THR A 80 -3.62 -1.71 1.29
CA THR A 80 -4.50 -1.56 2.46
C THR A 80 -3.65 -1.47 3.71
N ALA A 81 -3.59 -0.27 4.30
CA ALA A 81 -2.96 -0.04 5.58
C ALA A 81 -4.01 0.02 6.69
N THR A 82 -3.87 -0.85 7.68
CA THR A 82 -4.83 -0.99 8.79
C THR A 82 -4.13 -0.66 10.11
N PRO A 83 -4.72 0.18 10.97
CA PRO A 83 -4.18 0.41 12.31
C PRO A 83 -4.07 -0.89 13.11
N THR A 84 -2.97 -1.08 13.83
CA THR A 84 -2.79 -2.25 14.72
C THR A 84 -3.71 -2.19 15.94
N GLU A 85 -4.09 -0.98 16.37
CA GLU A 85 -5.09 -0.78 17.41
C GLU A 85 -6.51 -0.96 16.87
N SER A 86 -7.24 -1.97 17.36
CA SER A 86 -8.60 -2.29 16.88
C SER A 86 -9.62 -1.15 17.04
N LYS A 87 -9.46 -0.31 18.07
CA LYS A 87 -10.31 0.87 18.29
C LYS A 87 -10.05 2.01 17.30
N ALA A 88 -8.97 1.92 16.52
CA ALA A 88 -8.57 2.91 15.54
C ALA A 88 -8.98 2.53 14.11
N SER A 89 -9.72 1.44 13.89
CA SER A 89 -10.02 0.89 12.55
C SER A 89 -10.60 1.91 11.55
N GLY A 90 -11.32 2.93 12.03
CA GLY A 90 -11.80 4.06 11.23
C GLY A 90 -10.72 4.99 10.67
N PHE A 91 -9.43 4.74 10.94
CA PHE A 91 -8.29 5.50 10.43
C PHE A 91 -7.47 4.73 9.39
N ASN A 92 -8.00 3.66 8.80
CA ASN A 92 -7.31 2.96 7.72
C ASN A 92 -6.96 3.89 6.53
N VAL A 93 -6.00 3.44 5.74
CA VAL A 93 -5.58 4.12 4.52
C VAL A 93 -5.59 3.09 3.40
N LEU A 94 -6.30 3.40 2.33
CA LEU A 94 -6.30 2.64 1.10
C LEU A 94 -5.58 3.47 0.03
N GLY A 95 -4.71 2.81 -0.72
CA GLY A 95 -4.11 3.37 -1.93
C GLY A 95 -4.33 2.41 -3.08
N CYS A 96 -4.46 2.93 -4.28
CA CYS A 96 -4.46 2.07 -5.45
C CYS A 96 -3.85 2.73 -6.66
N ILE A 97 -3.28 1.90 -7.52
CA ILE A 97 -2.62 2.33 -8.74
C ILE A 97 -2.79 1.28 -9.84
N ASN A 98 -3.14 1.73 -11.04
CA ASN A 98 -3.02 0.91 -12.25
C ASN A 98 -1.75 1.35 -12.99
N VAL A 99 -0.74 0.48 -13.04
CA VAL A 99 0.55 0.84 -13.64
C VAL A 99 0.49 1.04 -15.16
N ARG A 100 -0.51 0.46 -15.84
CA ARG A 100 -0.66 0.62 -17.30
C ARG A 100 -1.28 1.96 -17.67
N THR A 101 -2.23 2.44 -16.87
CA THR A 101 -2.97 3.68 -17.17
C THR A 101 -2.43 4.88 -16.39
N GLY A 102 -1.65 4.64 -15.34
CA GLY A 102 -1.23 5.66 -14.37
C GLY A 102 -2.36 6.14 -13.46
N ALA A 103 -3.55 5.53 -13.54
CA ALA A 103 -4.67 5.92 -12.69
C ALA A 103 -4.37 5.55 -11.23
N SER A 104 -4.39 6.55 -10.34
CA SER A 104 -4.10 6.36 -8.92
C SER A 104 -5.09 7.08 -8.02
N ASN A 105 -5.41 6.49 -6.88
CA ASN A 105 -6.28 7.11 -5.88
C ASN A 105 -5.87 6.70 -4.46
N ILE A 106 -6.05 7.61 -3.51
CA ILE A 106 -5.87 7.35 -2.08
C ILE A 106 -7.17 7.71 -1.37
N GLN A 107 -7.62 6.81 -0.50
CA GLN A 107 -8.79 6.99 0.36
C GLN A 107 -8.38 6.75 1.80
N THR A 108 -8.90 7.57 2.71
CA THR A 108 -8.59 7.47 4.15
C THR A 108 -9.88 7.39 4.94
N GLY A 109 -9.93 6.54 5.95
CA GLY A 109 -11.04 6.56 6.90
C GLY A 109 -11.15 7.89 7.63
N ASP A 110 -12.36 8.27 8.04
CA ASP A 110 -12.64 9.58 8.63
C ASP A 110 -12.40 9.67 10.16
N GLY A 111 -12.04 8.53 10.77
CA GLY A 111 -11.86 8.31 12.20
C GLY A 111 -13.06 7.66 12.90
N THR A 112 -14.18 7.50 12.20
CA THR A 112 -15.40 6.81 12.64
C THR A 112 -15.76 5.66 11.70
N THR A 113 -15.52 5.85 10.40
CA THR A 113 -15.78 4.89 9.33
C THR A 113 -14.49 4.63 8.57
N ALA A 114 -14.18 3.35 8.36
CA ALA A 114 -13.04 2.95 7.54
C ALA A 114 -13.33 3.24 6.05
N ALA A 115 -12.31 3.66 5.32
CA ALA A 115 -12.38 3.75 3.86
C ALA A 115 -12.63 2.37 3.24
N ALA A 116 -13.44 2.32 2.19
CA ALA A 116 -13.78 1.10 1.48
C ALA A 116 -13.09 1.00 0.12
N THR A 117 -12.75 -0.22 -0.30
CA THR A 117 -12.12 -0.46 -1.61
C THR A 117 -13.04 -0.16 -2.78
N THR A 118 -14.35 -0.08 -2.56
CA THR A 118 -15.34 0.35 -3.56
C THR A 118 -15.24 1.82 -3.92
N ASP A 119 -14.62 2.63 -3.06
CA ASP A 119 -14.45 4.07 -3.26
C ASP A 119 -13.17 4.39 -4.05
N LEU A 120 -12.37 3.37 -4.37
CA LEU A 120 -11.12 3.49 -5.10
C LEU A 120 -11.36 3.68 -6.60
N THR A 121 -10.80 4.76 -7.14
CA THR A 121 -10.98 5.18 -8.54
C THR A 121 -9.68 5.03 -9.35
N CYS A 122 -9.29 3.78 -9.59
CA CYS A 122 -8.08 3.39 -10.34
C CYS A 122 -8.39 2.19 -11.25
N PRO A 123 -9.18 2.40 -12.31
CA PRO A 123 -9.51 1.35 -13.27
C PRO A 123 -8.29 0.91 -14.08
#